data_AF-A0A6J6FYI2-F1
#
_entry.id   AF-A0A6J6FYI2-F1
#
_cell.length_a   1.000
_cell.length_b   1.000
_cell.length_c   1.000
_cell.angle_alpha   90.00
_cell.angle_beta   90.00
_cell.angle_gamma   90.00
#
_symmetry.space_group_name_H-M   'P 1'
#
loop_
_entity.id
_entity.type
_entity.pdbx_description
1 polymer ?
#
loop_
_entity_poly.entity_id
_entity_poly.type
_entity_poly.pdbx_seq_one_letter_code
_entity_poly.pdbx_strand_id
1 'polypeptide(L)' 'MGISHGLAFAASFHEMNFDCGLATGSLLSANVGSLPIVDGEIEVKRIEPNFEGIEVSPERYKWWQDRLMKTWELIA' A
#
# COMPACT_ATOMS: atom_id res chain seq x y z
N MET A 1 -1.17 -2.90 -1.40
CA MET A 1 0.30 -3.03 -1.24
C MET A 1 0.82 -2.29 -0.01
N GLY A 2 0.88 -0.95 0.01
CA GLY A 2 1.38 -0.21 1.18
C GLY A 2 0.57 -0.45 2.46
N ILE A 3 -0.77 -0.35 2.36
CA ILE A 3 -1.70 -0.65 3.47
C ILE A 3 -1.49 -2.09 4.00
N SER A 4 -1.25 -3.07 3.12
CA SER A 4 -1.00 -4.45 3.51
C SER A 4 0.24 -4.61 4.41
N HIS A 5 1.28 -3.78 4.20
CA HIS A 5 2.44 -3.76 5.11
C HIS A 5 2.09 -3.12 6.45
N GLY A 6 1.29 -2.05 6.44
CA GLY A 6 0.75 -1.45 7.66
C GLY A 6 -0.11 -2.43 8.47
N LEU A 7 -0.92 -3.26 7.79
CA LEU A 7 -1.72 -4.32 8.43
C LEU A 7 -0.83 -5.40 9.05
N ALA A 8 0.19 -5.89 8.33
CA ALA A 8 1.13 -6.86 8.87
C ALA A 8 1.87 -6.31 10.10
N PHE A 9 2.23 -5.02 10.08
CA PHE A 9 2.81 -4.34 11.23
C PHE A 9 1.84 -4.24 12.40
N ALA A 10 0.60 -3.79 12.17
CA ALA A 10 -0.43 -3.72 13.21
C ALA A 10 -0.73 -5.10 13.84
N ALA A 11 -0.76 -6.15 13.03
CA ALA A 11 -0.98 -7.52 13.50
C ALA A 11 0.20 -8.11 14.31
N SER A 12 1.35 -7.43 14.33
CA SER A 12 2.52 -7.86 15.12
C SER A 12 2.45 -7.45 16.60
N PHE A 13 1.52 -6.57 16.96
CA PHE A 13 1.32 -6.14 18.34
C PHE A 13 0.51 -7.19 19.12
N HIS A 14 0.88 -7.41 20.38
CA HIS A 14 0.15 -8.34 21.25
C HIS A 14 -1.23 -7.80 21.66
N GLU A 15 -1.32 -6.49 21.87
CA GLU A 15 -2.55 -5.79 22.24
C GLU A 15 -2.74 -4.57 21.33
N MET A 16 -3.99 -4.31 20.91
CA MET A 16 -4.37 -3.16 20.10
C MET A 16 -5.45 -2.36 20.84
N ASN A 17 -5.04 -1.25 21.47
CA ASN A 17 -5.93 -0.40 22.26
C ASN A 17 -6.65 0.68 21.43
N PHE A 18 -6.29 0.83 20.15
CA PHE A 18 -6.83 1.85 19.24
C PHE A 18 -6.93 1.31 17.82
N ASP A 19 -7.85 1.88 17.04
CA ASP A 19 -7.96 1.61 15.61
C ASP A 19 -6.72 2.08 14.85
N CYS A 20 -6.30 1.29 13.86
CA CYS A 20 -5.00 1.48 13.20
C CYS A 20 -5.00 2.57 12.10
N GLY A 21 -6.15 3.16 11.74
CA GLY A 21 -6.24 4.18 10.69
C GLY A 21 -5.88 3.67 9.28
N LEU A 22 -6.05 2.37 9.00
CA LEU A 22 -5.61 1.73 7.74
C LEU A 22 -6.69 1.70 6.64
N ALA A 23 -7.91 2.18 6.93
CA ALA A 23 -9.04 2.24 6.00
C ALA A 23 -8.95 3.36 4.93
N THR A 24 -7.74 3.82 4.61
CA THR A 24 -7.50 4.97 3.72
C THR A 24 -7.57 4.63 2.23
N GLY A 25 -7.71 3.35 1.86
CA GLY A 25 -7.87 2.93 0.47
C GLY A 25 -9.14 3.48 -0.20
N SER A 26 -10.16 3.84 0.59
CA SER A 26 -11.38 4.51 0.12
C SER A 26 -11.17 5.94 -0.39
N LEU A 27 -10.06 6.59 0.00
CA LEU A 27 -9.71 7.94 -0.41
C LEU A 27 -9.04 7.98 -1.80
N LEU A 28 -8.66 6.82 -2.34
CA LEU A 28 -8.00 6.72 -3.63
C LEU A 28 -9.02 6.48 -4.75
N SER A 29 -8.81 7.11 -5.90
CA SER A 29 -9.69 6.96 -7.07
C SER A 29 -9.61 5.58 -7.73
N ALA A 30 -8.52 4.84 -7.52
CA ALA A 30 -8.31 3.50 -8.04
C ALA A 30 -7.38 2.70 -7.11
N ASN A 31 -7.50 1.38 -7.14
CA ASN A 31 -6.73 0.47 -6.32
C ASN A 31 -6.11 -0.64 -7.19
N VAL A 32 -4.83 -0.96 -6.93
CA VAL A 32 -4.12 -2.09 -7.56
C VAL A 32 -4.31 -3.40 -6.78
N GLY A 33 -5.18 -3.43 -5.78
CA GLY A 33 -5.43 -4.60 -4.96
C GLY A 33 -6.60 -4.37 -4.00
N SER A 34 -7.31 -5.43 -3.63
CA SER A 34 -8.53 -5.33 -2.83
C SER A 34 -8.30 -5.73 -1.37
N LEU A 35 -8.65 -4.81 -0.47
CA LEU A 35 -8.70 -5.00 0.98
C LEU A 35 -10.10 -4.62 1.45
N PRO A 36 -11.08 -5.53 1.35
CA PRO A 36 -12.43 -5.25 1.82
C PRO A 36 -12.39 -4.99 3.33
N ILE A 37 -13.18 -4.01 3.77
CA ILE A 37 -13.42 -3.73 5.18
C ILE A 37 -14.76 -4.37 5.53
N VAL A 38 -14.78 -5.25 6.52
CA VAL A 38 -15.98 -5.93 7.02
C VAL A 38 -16.07 -5.68 8.51
N ASP A 39 -17.18 -5.11 8.97
CA ASP A 39 -17.43 -4.78 10.38
C ASP A 39 -16.30 -3.95 11.04
N GLY A 40 -15.65 -3.09 10.27
CA GLY A 40 -14.53 -2.25 10.73
C GLY A 40 -13.16 -2.93 10.69
N GLU A 41 -13.09 -4.20 10.30
CA GLU A 41 -11.86 -4.99 10.26
C GLU A 41 -11.35 -5.21 8.83
N ILE A 42 -10.05 -5.45 8.71
CA ILE A 42 -9.39 -5.79 7.44
C ILE A 42 -8.58 -7.06 7.64
N GLU A 43 -8.80 -8.06 6.77
CA GLU A 43 -8.06 -9.31 6.78
C GLU A 43 -6.56 -9.07 6.49
N VAL A 44 -5.71 -9.64 7.35
CA VAL A 44 -4.25 -9.62 7.16
C VAL A 44 -3.88 -10.67 6.13
N LYS A 45 -3.65 -10.23 4.89
CA LYS A 45 -3.20 -11.11 3.81
C LYS A 45 -2.20 -10.44 2.89
N ARG A 46 -1.41 -11.29 2.22
CA ARG A 46 -0.62 -10.85 1.08
C ARG A 46 -1.54 -10.63 -0.12
N ILE A 47 -1.27 -9.57 -0.86
CA ILE A 47 -2.03 -9.21 -2.05
C ILE A 47 -1.07 -9.18 -3.21
N GLU A 48 -1.45 -9.85 -4.30
CA GLU A 48 -0.80 -9.68 -5.59
C GLU A 48 -1.42 -8.48 -6.30
N PRO A 49 -0.62 -7.50 -6.75
CA PRO A 49 -1.15 -6.32 -7.38
C PRO A 49 -1.68 -6.63 -8.80
N ASN A 50 -2.86 -6.11 -9.13
CA ASN A 50 -3.37 -6.04 -10.49
C ASN A 50 -3.19 -4.61 -11.02
N PHE A 51 -2.49 -4.48 -12.15
CA PHE A 51 -2.22 -3.19 -12.80
C PHE A 51 -3.11 -2.93 -14.01
N GLU A 52 -4.07 -3.81 -14.30
CA GLU A 52 -5.02 -3.65 -15.39
C GLU A 52 -5.76 -2.30 -15.29
N GLY A 53 -5.73 -1.52 -16.36
CA GLY A 53 -6.34 -0.19 -16.41
C GLY A 53 -5.58 0.92 -15.67
N ILE A 54 -4.42 0.63 -15.06
CA ILE A 54 -3.56 1.61 -14.40
C ILE A 54 -2.35 1.90 -15.27
N GLU A 55 -2.42 2.97 -16.04
CA GLU A 55 -1.36 3.42 -16.93
C GLU A 55 -0.81 4.78 -16.49
N VAL A 56 0.46 5.01 -16.78
CA VAL A 56 1.15 6.28 -16.55
C VAL A 56 1.93 6.66 -17.80
N SER A 57 2.16 7.95 -17.99
CA SER A 57 2.99 8.40 -19.11
C SER A 57 4.43 7.85 -18.99
N PRO A 58 5.14 7.64 -20.10
CA PRO A 58 6.55 7.23 -20.08
C PRO A 58 7.44 8.17 -19.25
N GLU A 59 7.16 9.47 -19.28
CA GLU A 59 7.84 10.47 -18.47
C GLU A 59 7.62 10.23 -16.97
N ARG A 60 6.39 9.97 -16.54
CA ARG A 60 6.06 9.70 -15.13
C ARG A 60 6.71 8.40 -14.65
N TYR A 61 6.73 7.38 -15.51
CA TYR A 61 7.42 6.13 -15.24
C TYR A 61 8.92 6.34 -15.01
N LYS A 62 9.59 7.04 -15.93
CA LYS A 62 11.02 7.36 -15.82
C LYS A 62 11.34 8.19 -14.57
N TRP A 63 10.50 9.16 -14.26
CA TRP A 63 10.64 9.98 -13.05
C TRP A 63 10.66 9.13 -11.78
N TRP A 64 9.78 8.13 -11.67
CA TRP A 64 9.75 7.23 -10.51
C TRP A 64 11.00 6.35 -10.42
N GLN A 65 11.49 5.82 -11.54
CA GLN A 65 12.74 5.05 -11.58
C GLN A 65 13.93 5.89 -11.11
N ASP A 66 14.07 7.12 -11.61
CA ASP A 66 15.17 8.00 -11.23
C ASP A 66 15.12 8.39 -9.74
N ARG A 67 13.92 8.64 -9.23
CA ARG A 67 13.73 8.95 -7.81
C ARG A 67 14.10 7.76 -6.91
N LEU A 68 13.74 6.55 -7.33
CA LEU A 68 14.09 5.33 -6.60
C LEU A 68 15.61 5.16 -6.53
N MET A 69 16.31 5.33 -7.65
CA MET A 69 17.77 5.25 -7.69
C MET A 69 18.44 6.29 -6.79
N LYS A 70 18.00 7.55 -6.85
CA LYS A 70 18.51 8.63 -5.97
C LYS A 70 18.28 8.34 -4.48
N THR A 71 17.17 7.70 -4.14
CA THR A 71 16.88 7.34 -2.74
C THR A 71 17.77 6.18 -2.29
N TRP A 72 18.02 5.21 -3.17
CA TRP A 72 18.90 4.07 -2.91
C TRP A 72 20.34 4.51 -2.65
N GLU A 73 20.85 5.48 -3.42
CA GLU A 73 22.20 6.05 -3.24
C GLU A 73 22.45 6.64 -1.83
N LEU A 74 21.39 6.95 -1.06
CA LEU A 74 21.51 7.50 0.29
C LEU A 74 21.58 6.42 1.38
N ILE A 75 21.26 5.17 1.06
CA ILE A 75 21.14 4.07 2.03
C ILE A 75 21.95 2.82 1.65
N ALA A 76 22.66 2.86 0.52
CA ALA A 76 23.49 1.77 0.01
C ALA A 76 24.97 1.95 0.36
#